data_AF-A0A022VXT4-F1
#
_entry.id   AF-A0A022VXT4-F1
#
_cell.length_a   1.000
_cell.length_b   1.000
_cell.length_c   1.000
_cell.angle_alpha   90.00
_cell.angle_beta   90.00
_cell.angle_gamma   90.00
#
_symmetry.space_group_name_H-M   'P 1'
#
loop_
_entity.id
_entity.type
_entity.pdbx_description
1 polymer ?
#
loop_
_entity_poly.entity_id
_entity_poly.type
_entity_poly.pdbx_seq_one_letter_code
_entity_poly.pdbx_strand_id
1 'polypeptide(L)'
;MHYEEETDPAEKKKHYICIPFNRLPMEHAGYGSLSPEVNARRKHVQENILEKTNEELMKNKEDMKYLRELGSDLNINAFALNWYREDGTLNDDLEEANYFMKRIVDRLSITSSAGNPREIPLYLTSTQFSSELYGECAQNFMKRLHLAPAAEDLFVLRNVVMSPFPTHKKFICSLMNVFEEVIEEEVKKVWERNKRGKYQGVFLMRGTDEIFLDYHTSFHQATRRQQIILAAELDDNEMKKYVELKEHQSGEIAFQSKDPFDLEGFVEDVKNRKNPTLKGIIGIRQKDDVMKNMDCTIKATRIIKSRPLNSANRDHSYPQHNMPFYLYGTKEQHHISHVLLKAPNVCLSASNVKLDTELAKVVHENICQGLILTLCDYREATMQPFPNKNEVIKKDAHFFFRPGKEFEVKVFRDPNAPIAFGPGLLTNLATPIARGKMTLGQDCHVDVESLNHDPLAKVTLPFNPLEDLKELERVLTTATAEEHPQSDAPRIAQVSATAANQSTAAETSVNGNNTASVSGTPGTPGTPESGESLTFRVPRPNET
;
A
#
# COMPACT_ATOMS: atom_id res chain seq x y z
N MET A 1 14.75 22.27 6.74
CA MET A 1 13.88 23.27 6.07
C MET A 1 14.44 23.36 4.67
N HIS A 2 13.69 22.95 3.63
CA HIS A 2 14.28 22.85 2.30
C HIS A 2 14.55 24.24 1.73
N TYR A 3 15.83 24.62 1.69
CA TYR A 3 16.36 25.71 0.88
C TYR A 3 16.68 25.16 -0.52
N GLU A 4 16.89 26.04 -1.50
CA GLU A 4 17.28 25.72 -2.88
C GLU A 4 18.67 25.11 -3.01
N GLU A 5 19.12 24.31 -2.05
CA GLU A 5 20.23 23.41 -2.31
C GLU A 5 19.70 22.33 -3.25
N GLU A 6 20.28 22.33 -4.44
CA GLU A 6 20.29 21.22 -5.36
C GLU A 6 20.65 19.98 -4.51
N THR A 7 19.68 19.08 -4.33
CA THR A 7 19.88 17.84 -3.57
C THR A 7 20.91 16.95 -4.27
N ASP A 8 21.11 17.19 -5.57
CA ASP A 8 22.30 16.79 -6.31
C ASP A 8 23.08 18.02 -6.81
N PRO A 9 24.22 18.37 -6.17
CA PRO A 9 25.08 19.47 -6.60
C PRO A 9 25.75 19.26 -7.97
N ALA A 10 25.81 18.01 -8.46
CA ALA A 10 26.36 17.69 -9.78
C ALA A 10 25.32 17.86 -10.89
N GLU A 11 24.05 17.54 -10.61
CA GLU A 11 22.95 17.63 -11.59
C GLU A 11 22.06 18.86 -11.47
N LYS A 12 22.22 19.65 -10.41
CA LYS A 12 21.40 20.84 -10.12
C LYS A 12 19.91 20.56 -9.91
N LYS A 13 19.55 19.37 -9.41
CA LYS A 13 18.17 18.92 -9.29
C LYS A 13 17.68 18.93 -7.84
N LYS A 14 16.38 19.17 -7.66
CA LYS A 14 15.66 19.04 -6.38
C LYS A 14 14.95 17.69 -6.36
N HIS A 15 15.04 16.96 -5.26
CA HIS A 15 14.41 15.64 -5.12
C HIS A 15 13.08 15.69 -4.36
N TYR A 16 12.91 16.66 -3.45
CA TYR A 16 11.69 16.77 -2.65
C TYR A 16 11.33 18.21 -2.25
N ILE A 17 10.15 18.36 -1.64
CA ILE A 17 9.73 19.57 -0.93
C ILE A 17 9.27 19.18 0.48
N CYS A 18 9.48 20.09 1.44
CA CYS A 18 9.02 19.95 2.81
C CYS A 18 8.25 21.21 3.21
N ILE A 19 6.96 21.06 3.45
CA ILE A 19 6.04 22.18 3.70
C ILE A 19 5.50 22.10 5.13
N PRO A 20 5.77 23.10 5.97
CA PRO A 20 5.21 23.16 7.32
C PRO A 20 3.70 23.40 7.26
N PHE A 21 2.95 22.79 8.17
CA PHE A 21 1.51 23.00 8.27
C PHE A 21 1.19 24.46 8.58
N ASN A 22 1.83 25.03 9.60
CA ASN A 22 1.79 26.47 9.86
C ASN A 22 2.47 27.22 8.71
N ARG A 23 1.77 28.20 8.13
CA ARG A 23 2.26 28.98 6.99
C ARG A 23 3.43 29.85 7.44
N LEU A 24 4.44 29.99 6.58
CA LEU A 24 5.49 30.98 6.81
C LEU A 24 4.89 32.40 6.73
N PRO A 25 5.47 33.41 7.40
CA PRO A 25 4.96 34.79 7.33
C PRO A 25 4.79 35.33 5.91
N MET A 26 5.66 34.95 4.97
CA MET A 26 5.53 35.31 3.56
C MET A 26 4.31 34.64 2.90
N GLU A 27 3.96 33.41 3.27
CA GLU A 27 2.75 32.75 2.76
C GLU A 27 1.48 33.42 3.31
N HIS A 28 1.52 33.98 4.54
CA HIS A 28 0.44 34.81 5.07
C HIS A 28 0.27 36.13 4.29
N ALA A 29 1.36 36.67 3.75
CA ALA A 29 1.34 37.85 2.87
C ALA A 29 0.85 37.55 1.43
N GLY A 30 0.45 36.30 1.15
CA GLY A 30 -0.15 35.91 -0.13
C GLY A 30 0.80 35.27 -1.13
N TYR A 31 2.08 35.08 -0.78
CA TYR A 31 3.04 34.42 -1.66
C TYR A 31 2.85 32.89 -1.69
N GLY A 32 3.07 32.27 -2.85
CA GLY A 32 2.98 30.82 -3.01
C GLY A 32 4.08 30.07 -2.26
N SER A 33 3.80 28.86 -1.77
CA SER A 33 4.73 28.10 -0.92
C SER A 33 6.08 27.80 -1.57
N LEU A 34 6.17 27.73 -2.90
CA LEU A 34 7.43 27.52 -3.64
C LEU A 34 7.90 28.77 -4.41
N SER A 35 7.36 29.95 -4.08
CA SER A 35 7.75 31.21 -4.73
C SER A 35 9.19 31.63 -4.39
N PRO A 36 9.86 32.41 -5.27
CA PRO A 36 11.19 32.95 -5.00
C PRO A 36 11.28 33.74 -3.69
N GLU A 37 10.22 34.46 -3.30
CA GLU A 37 10.18 35.25 -2.08
C GLU A 37 10.15 34.37 -0.82
N VAL A 38 9.36 33.29 -0.85
CA VAL A 38 9.34 32.32 0.25
C VAL A 38 10.68 31.57 0.29
N ASN A 39 11.27 31.23 -0.86
CA ASN A 39 12.58 30.56 -0.92
C ASN A 39 13.73 31.44 -0.41
N ALA A 40 13.76 32.72 -0.79
CA ALA A 40 14.71 33.70 -0.24
C ALA A 40 14.59 33.79 1.27
N ARG A 41 13.37 33.66 1.81
CA ARG A 41 13.19 33.62 3.26
C ARG A 41 13.68 32.31 3.89
N ARG A 42 13.47 31.15 3.26
CA ARG A 42 14.05 29.87 3.71
C ARG A 42 15.58 29.91 3.72
N LYS A 43 16.19 30.50 2.70
CA LYS A 43 17.64 30.76 2.64
C LYS A 43 18.13 31.53 3.87
N HIS A 44 17.45 32.62 4.16
CA HIS A 44 17.76 33.45 5.33
C HIS A 44 17.70 32.63 6.63
N VAL A 45 16.69 31.77 6.79
CA VAL A 45 16.57 30.90 7.97
C VAL A 45 17.72 29.91 8.08
N GLN A 46 18.16 29.31 6.98
CA GLN A 46 19.32 28.43 7.01
C GLN A 46 20.59 29.16 7.46
N GLU A 47 20.95 30.22 6.75
CA GLU A 47 22.23 30.95 6.94
C GLU A 47 22.28 31.73 8.27
N ASN A 48 21.14 32.25 8.73
CA ASN A 48 21.09 33.20 9.86
C ASN A 48 20.42 32.64 11.12
N ILE A 49 19.71 31.50 11.03
CA ILE A 49 19.07 30.87 12.20
C ILE A 49 19.66 29.49 12.47
N LEU A 50 19.56 28.56 11.51
CA LEU A 50 19.97 27.16 11.72
C LEU A 50 21.49 27.03 11.91
N GLU A 51 22.29 27.79 11.17
CA GLU A 51 23.75 27.73 11.25
C GLU A 51 24.34 28.49 12.44
N LYS A 52 23.54 29.22 13.22
CA LYS A 52 24.01 30.01 14.37
C LYS A 52 23.95 29.22 15.68
N THR A 53 24.83 29.57 16.61
CA THR A 53 24.70 29.14 18.00
C THR A 53 23.58 29.89 18.71
N ASN A 54 23.08 29.34 19.82
CA ASN A 54 22.02 30.00 20.61
C ASN A 54 22.44 31.41 21.05
N GLU A 55 23.71 31.58 21.45
CA GLU A 55 24.26 32.85 21.92
C GLU A 55 24.37 33.90 20.80
N GLU A 56 24.71 33.47 19.58
CA GLU A 56 24.74 34.34 18.40
C GLU A 56 23.32 34.76 17.99
N LEU A 57 22.40 33.80 17.95
CA LEU A 57 21.02 34.02 17.55
C LEU A 57 20.31 34.98 18.51
N MET A 58 20.49 34.81 19.83
CA MET A 58 19.88 35.69 20.85
C MET A 58 20.31 37.16 20.73
N LYS A 59 21.47 37.46 20.13
CA LYS A 59 21.94 38.83 19.90
C LYS A 59 21.24 39.49 18.72
N ASN A 60 20.73 38.71 17.75
CA ASN A 60 19.99 39.24 16.62
C ASN A 60 18.48 39.32 16.94
N LYS A 61 18.01 40.53 17.26
CA LYS A 61 16.60 40.76 17.62
C LYS A 61 15.63 40.47 16.47
N GLU A 62 16.03 40.74 15.22
CA GLU A 62 15.18 40.53 14.06
C GLU A 62 15.02 39.03 13.75
N ASP A 63 16.11 38.27 13.81
CA ASP A 63 16.05 36.81 13.61
C ASP A 63 15.28 36.13 14.75
N MET A 64 15.46 36.57 16.00
CA MET A 64 14.67 36.10 17.14
C MET A 64 13.19 36.47 17.03
N LYS A 65 12.86 37.65 16.48
CA LYS A 65 11.47 38.02 16.21
C LYS A 65 10.88 37.08 15.18
N TYR A 66 11.59 36.85 14.08
CA TYR A 66 11.11 35.96 13.04
C TYR A 66 10.99 34.50 13.49
N LEU A 67 11.95 33.99 14.26
CA LEU A 67 11.90 32.62 14.78
C LEU A 67 10.63 32.37 15.61
N ARG A 68 10.14 33.38 16.34
CA ARG A 68 8.88 33.29 17.11
C ARG A 68 7.63 33.23 16.23
N GLU A 69 7.73 33.58 14.95
CA GLU A 69 6.65 33.48 13.98
C GLU A 69 6.68 32.15 13.20
N LEU A 70 7.64 31.25 13.51
CA LEU A 70 7.79 29.97 12.84
C LEU A 70 7.22 28.82 13.67
N GLY A 71 6.53 27.90 12.98
CA GLY A 71 6.13 26.62 13.54
C GLY A 71 4.80 26.66 14.30
N SER A 72 4.66 25.69 15.21
CA SER A 72 3.44 25.46 15.99
C SER A 72 3.26 26.49 17.10
N ASP A 73 1.99 26.75 17.45
CA ASP A 73 1.64 27.58 18.60
C ASP A 73 2.12 26.96 19.93
N LEU A 74 2.06 25.63 20.06
CA LEU A 74 2.33 24.89 21.30
C LEU A 74 3.16 23.62 21.04
N ASN A 75 4.37 23.77 20.52
CA ASN A 75 5.41 22.72 20.41
C ASN A 75 5.09 21.46 19.58
N ILE A 76 3.96 21.41 18.86
CA ILE A 76 3.58 20.27 17.99
C ILE A 76 3.66 20.71 16.53
N ASN A 77 4.81 20.49 15.91
CA ASN A 77 5.04 20.86 14.52
C ASN A 77 4.53 19.78 13.58
N ALA A 78 3.50 20.11 12.81
CA ALA A 78 3.04 19.29 11.69
C ALA A 78 3.68 19.77 10.38
N PHE A 79 4.05 18.84 9.51
CA PHE A 79 4.58 19.15 8.19
C PHE A 79 4.38 17.95 7.26
N ALA A 80 4.44 18.19 5.97
CA ALA A 80 4.25 17.17 4.95
C ALA A 80 5.31 17.30 3.87
N LEU A 81 5.53 16.20 3.16
CA LEU A 81 6.52 16.10 2.11
C LEU A 81 5.84 15.75 0.79
N ASN A 82 6.45 16.18 -0.30
CA ASN A 82 6.17 15.69 -1.64
C ASN A 82 7.50 15.58 -2.40
N TRP A 83 7.53 14.92 -3.54
CA TRP A 83 8.77 14.59 -4.25
C TRP A 83 8.71 14.97 -5.74
N TYR A 84 9.86 15.34 -6.30
CA TYR A 84 10.01 15.60 -7.73
C TYR A 84 10.32 14.31 -8.46
N ARG A 85 9.71 14.07 -9.60
CA ARG A 85 10.03 12.97 -10.53
C ARG A 85 11.41 13.18 -11.16
N GLU A 86 11.97 12.13 -11.75
CA GLU A 86 13.28 12.19 -12.43
C GLU A 86 13.34 13.24 -13.55
N ASP A 87 12.19 13.57 -14.15
CA ASP A 87 12.04 14.61 -15.18
C ASP A 87 11.94 16.05 -14.62
N GLY A 88 11.98 16.21 -13.29
CA GLY A 88 11.90 17.50 -12.60
C GLY A 88 10.47 17.99 -12.35
N THR A 89 9.44 17.26 -12.77
CA THR A 89 8.05 17.60 -12.44
C THR A 89 7.72 17.18 -11.01
N LEU A 90 6.88 17.96 -10.31
CA LEU A 90 6.48 17.61 -8.94
C LEU A 90 5.37 16.55 -8.98
N ASN A 91 5.43 15.57 -8.07
CA ASN A 91 4.37 14.56 -7.95
C ASN A 91 3.01 15.21 -7.65
N ASP A 92 2.00 14.77 -8.38
CA ASP A 92 0.62 15.23 -8.35
C ASP A 92 -0.37 14.18 -7.81
N ASP A 93 0.13 12.98 -7.47
CA ASP A 93 -0.66 11.88 -6.93
C ASP A 93 -0.62 11.88 -5.39
N LEU A 94 -1.78 12.10 -4.76
CA LEU A 94 -1.94 12.15 -3.30
C LEU A 94 -1.59 10.80 -2.64
N GLU A 95 -1.95 9.68 -3.27
CA GLU A 95 -1.66 8.35 -2.71
C GLU A 95 -0.14 8.10 -2.71
N GLU A 96 0.57 8.51 -3.76
CA GLU A 96 2.03 8.39 -3.81
C GLU A 96 2.74 9.36 -2.84
N ALA A 97 2.19 10.55 -2.60
CA ALA A 97 2.69 11.46 -1.56
C ALA A 97 2.50 10.85 -0.16
N ASN A 98 1.31 10.32 0.12
CA ASN A 98 1.02 9.62 1.37
C ASN A 98 1.91 8.40 1.57
N TYR A 99 2.09 7.61 0.51
CA TYR A 99 2.95 6.44 0.50
C TYR A 99 4.39 6.81 0.84
N PHE A 100 4.94 7.82 0.17
CA PHE A 100 6.28 8.36 0.43
C PHE A 100 6.46 8.79 1.90
N MET A 101 5.54 9.59 2.44
CA MET A 101 5.61 10.06 3.83
C MET A 101 5.47 8.91 4.83
N LYS A 102 4.59 7.94 4.57
CA LYS A 102 4.45 6.75 5.41
C LYS A 102 5.77 5.99 5.51
N ARG A 103 6.47 5.80 4.38
CA ARG A 103 7.76 5.07 4.36
C ARG A 103 8.84 5.75 5.19
N ILE A 104 8.90 7.07 5.12
CA ILE A 104 9.83 7.86 5.94
C ILE A 104 9.51 7.66 7.42
N VAL A 105 8.24 7.75 7.81
CA VAL A 105 7.83 7.50 9.19
C VAL A 105 8.10 6.07 9.62
N ASP A 106 7.87 5.06 8.78
CA ASP A 106 8.19 3.66 9.06
C ASP A 106 9.70 3.42 9.27
N ARG A 107 10.58 4.31 8.79
CA ARG A 107 12.03 4.29 9.09
C ARG A 107 12.40 5.06 10.35
N LEU A 108 11.59 6.03 10.74
CA LEU A 108 11.82 6.95 11.84
C LEU A 108 10.85 6.72 13.00
N SER A 109 10.31 5.51 13.12
CA SER A 109 9.41 5.11 14.20
C SER A 109 9.45 3.61 14.41
N ILE A 110 8.99 3.16 15.59
CA ILE A 110 8.81 1.74 15.90
C ILE A 110 7.37 1.39 15.54
N THR A 111 7.20 0.59 14.49
CA THR A 111 5.88 0.17 13.98
C THR A 111 5.61 -1.33 14.16
N SER A 112 6.58 -2.08 14.70
CA SER A 112 6.44 -3.50 15.02
C SER A 112 7.33 -3.90 16.19
N SER A 113 6.99 -5.03 16.84
CA SER A 113 7.80 -5.62 17.92
C SER A 113 9.14 -6.19 17.44
N ALA A 114 9.26 -6.49 16.14
CA ALA A 114 10.46 -7.08 15.56
C ALA A 114 11.57 -6.05 15.27
N GLY A 115 11.28 -4.74 15.29
CA GLY A 115 12.26 -3.70 15.04
C GLY A 115 13.13 -3.42 16.27
N ASN A 116 14.43 -3.16 16.08
CA ASN A 116 15.33 -2.76 17.16
C ASN A 116 15.23 -1.24 17.41
N PRO A 117 14.69 -0.78 18.56
CA PRO A 117 14.56 0.65 18.87
C PRO A 117 15.91 1.40 18.87
N ARG A 118 17.02 0.71 19.16
CA ARG A 118 18.34 1.32 19.25
C ARG A 118 18.94 1.69 17.89
N GLU A 119 18.37 1.16 16.80
CA GLU A 119 18.82 1.43 15.44
C GLU A 119 18.08 2.60 14.78
N ILE A 120 17.03 3.15 15.43
CA ILE A 120 16.25 4.27 14.91
C ILE A 120 16.92 5.58 15.32
N PRO A 121 17.47 6.36 14.37
CA PRO A 121 18.31 7.51 14.68
C PRO A 121 17.53 8.78 15.03
N LEU A 122 16.25 8.84 14.63
CA LEU A 122 15.32 9.94 14.89
C LEU A 122 13.91 9.37 15.01
N TYR A 123 13.15 9.88 15.96
CA TYR A 123 11.76 9.49 16.19
C TYR A 123 10.81 10.57 15.71
N LEU A 124 9.97 10.21 14.73
CA LEU A 124 8.84 11.02 14.27
C LEU A 124 7.55 10.23 14.45
N THR A 125 6.47 10.97 14.63
CA THR A 125 5.12 10.41 14.62
C THR A 125 4.38 10.89 13.38
N SER A 126 3.22 10.31 13.10
CA SER A 126 2.35 10.77 12.01
C SER A 126 0.89 10.82 12.44
N THR A 127 0.08 11.43 11.58
CA THR A 127 -1.37 11.40 11.63
C THR A 127 -1.93 11.50 10.22
N GLN A 128 -3.23 11.34 10.07
CA GLN A 128 -3.95 11.63 8.83
C GLN A 128 -4.89 12.82 9.06
N PHE A 129 -4.89 13.75 8.12
CA PHE A 129 -5.87 14.83 8.06
C PHE A 129 -7.00 14.36 7.16
N SER A 130 -8.05 13.80 7.79
CA SER A 130 -9.21 13.32 7.05
C SER A 130 -10.07 14.47 6.54
N SER A 131 -10.69 14.27 5.39
CA SER A 131 -11.59 15.29 4.83
C SER A 131 -12.79 15.56 5.75
N GLU A 132 -13.27 14.54 6.45
CA GLU A 132 -14.37 14.67 7.44
C GLU A 132 -14.03 15.61 8.60
N LEU A 133 -12.82 15.50 9.16
CA LEU A 133 -12.43 16.27 10.36
C LEU A 133 -11.76 17.60 10.01
N TYR A 134 -10.97 17.64 8.92
CA TYR A 134 -10.14 18.79 8.57
C TYR A 134 -10.69 19.59 7.38
N GLY A 135 -11.56 19.02 6.53
CA GLY A 135 -12.21 19.71 5.42
C GLY A 135 -11.28 20.61 4.61
N GLU A 136 -11.64 21.90 4.49
CA GLU A 136 -10.86 22.91 3.77
C GLU A 136 -9.42 23.08 4.29
N CYS A 137 -9.17 22.80 5.58
CA CYS A 137 -7.83 22.87 6.15
C CYS A 137 -6.90 21.85 5.49
N ALA A 138 -7.34 20.60 5.34
CA ALA A 138 -6.58 19.55 4.65
C ALA A 138 -6.40 19.91 3.18
N GLN A 139 -7.47 20.34 2.50
CA GLN A 139 -7.43 20.73 1.09
C GLN A 139 -6.48 21.89 0.81
N ASN A 140 -6.45 22.90 1.69
CA ASN A 140 -5.50 24.00 1.57
C ASN A 140 -4.06 23.54 1.80
N PHE A 141 -3.83 22.54 2.66
CA PHE A 141 -2.51 21.98 2.85
C PHE A 141 -2.05 21.15 1.65
N MET A 142 -2.95 20.35 1.04
CA MET A 142 -2.70 19.64 -0.22
C MET A 142 -2.28 20.62 -1.33
N LYS A 143 -2.97 21.75 -1.49
CA LYS A 143 -2.60 22.78 -2.48
C LYS A 143 -1.17 23.30 -2.28
N ARG A 144 -0.75 23.51 -1.03
CA ARG A 144 0.62 23.96 -0.70
C ARG A 144 1.69 22.90 -0.99
N LEU A 145 1.28 21.62 -1.03
CA LEU A 145 2.09 20.49 -1.49
C LEU A 145 2.00 20.27 -3.01
N HIS A 146 1.28 21.14 -3.73
CA HIS A 146 0.98 21.02 -5.17
C HIS A 146 0.20 19.74 -5.54
N LEU A 147 -0.61 19.26 -4.62
CA LEU A 147 -1.57 18.18 -4.86
C LEU A 147 -2.95 18.79 -5.14
N ALA A 148 -3.72 18.13 -6.00
CA ALA A 148 -5.12 18.48 -6.19
C ALA A 148 -5.90 18.24 -4.88
N PRO A 149 -6.77 19.18 -4.46
CA PRO A 149 -7.69 18.92 -3.35
C PRO A 149 -8.52 17.66 -3.61
N ALA A 150 -8.51 16.75 -2.65
CA ALA A 150 -9.17 15.46 -2.76
C ALA A 150 -10.02 15.17 -1.51
N ALA A 151 -10.91 14.17 -1.60
CA ALA A 151 -11.72 13.73 -0.46
C ALA A 151 -10.95 12.73 0.43
N GLU A 152 -9.89 12.15 -0.10
CA GLU A 152 -8.97 11.25 0.58
C GLU A 152 -8.14 11.96 1.64
N ASP A 153 -7.74 11.19 2.64
CA ASP A 153 -6.99 11.71 3.77
C ASP A 153 -5.55 12.07 3.37
N LEU A 154 -5.04 13.20 3.88
CA LEU A 154 -3.63 13.57 3.72
C LEU A 154 -2.81 13.03 4.90
N PHE A 155 -1.79 12.23 4.62
CA PHE A 155 -0.83 11.79 5.63
C PHE A 155 0.11 12.94 5.99
N VAL A 156 0.38 13.13 7.29
CA VAL A 156 1.16 14.27 7.79
C VAL A 156 2.16 13.78 8.84
N LEU A 157 3.40 14.28 8.77
CA LEU A 157 4.43 14.04 9.76
C LEU A 157 4.24 15.00 10.94
N ARG A 158 4.44 14.49 12.15
CA ARG A 158 4.27 15.21 13.41
C ARG A 158 5.52 15.09 14.26
N ASN A 159 6.12 16.24 14.56
CA ASN A 159 7.24 16.41 15.47
C ASN A 159 6.78 17.13 16.74
N VAL A 160 6.70 16.40 17.86
CA VAL A 160 6.36 16.95 19.18
C VAL A 160 7.66 17.27 19.92
N VAL A 161 7.88 18.54 20.25
CA VAL A 161 9.13 19.01 20.85
C VAL A 161 8.93 19.26 22.35
N MET A 162 9.31 18.29 23.17
CA MET A 162 9.30 18.43 24.63
C MET A 162 10.70 18.57 25.22
N SER A 163 11.73 18.23 24.44
CA SER A 163 13.11 18.28 24.89
C SER A 163 13.64 19.72 24.84
N PRO A 164 14.23 20.23 25.93
CA PRO A 164 14.92 21.52 25.93
C PRO A 164 16.36 21.45 25.38
N PHE A 165 16.85 20.25 25.07
CA PHE A 165 18.25 20.02 24.68
C PHE A 165 18.61 20.07 23.18
N PRO A 166 17.69 20.01 22.20
CA PRO A 166 18.07 19.75 20.81
C PRO A 166 18.85 20.89 20.16
N THR A 167 18.76 22.12 20.68
CA THR A 167 19.51 23.26 20.14
C THR A 167 20.94 23.35 20.67
N HIS A 168 21.27 22.61 21.74
CA HIS A 168 22.62 22.62 22.31
C HIS A 168 23.63 22.04 21.32
N LYS A 169 24.76 22.73 21.14
CA LYS A 169 25.84 22.34 20.21
C LYS A 169 25.35 22.01 18.81
N LYS A 170 24.26 22.65 18.35
CA LYS A 170 23.65 22.43 17.03
C LYS A 170 23.22 20.98 16.78
N PHE A 171 22.88 20.23 17.82
CA PHE A 171 22.43 18.83 17.68
C PHE A 171 21.22 18.68 16.76
N ILE A 172 20.34 19.68 16.72
CA ILE A 172 19.20 19.75 15.79
C ILE A 172 19.64 19.65 14.32
N CYS A 173 20.81 20.20 13.95
CA CYS A 173 21.33 20.07 12.59
C CYS A 173 21.72 18.62 12.28
N SER A 174 22.30 17.89 13.23
CA SER A 174 22.58 16.46 13.06
C SER A 174 21.29 15.65 12.87
N LEU A 175 20.22 15.97 13.62
CA LEU A 175 18.91 15.34 13.45
C LEU A 175 18.30 15.66 12.07
N MET A 176 18.48 16.89 11.59
CA MET A 176 18.03 17.31 10.27
C MET A 176 18.77 16.55 9.16
N ASN A 177 20.10 16.41 9.26
CA ASN A 177 20.88 15.64 8.28
C ASN A 177 20.38 14.19 8.19
N VAL A 178 20.17 13.53 9.32
CA VAL A 178 19.60 12.17 9.38
C VAL A 178 18.23 12.11 8.70
N PHE A 179 17.38 13.10 8.96
CA PHE A 179 16.05 13.18 8.35
C PHE A 179 16.12 13.34 6.83
N GLU A 180 17.02 14.21 6.35
CA GLU A 180 17.23 14.48 4.93
C GLU A 180 17.83 13.26 4.21
N GLU A 181 18.80 12.56 4.80
CA GLU A 181 19.34 11.30 4.27
C GLU A 181 18.23 10.25 4.08
N VAL A 182 17.34 10.10 5.06
CA VAL A 182 16.21 9.17 4.97
C VAL A 182 15.24 9.58 3.88
N ILE A 183 14.95 10.88 3.75
CA ILE A 183 14.12 11.40 2.66
C ILE A 183 14.74 11.05 1.30
N GLU A 184 16.00 11.36 1.10
CA GLU A 184 16.73 11.16 -0.16
C GLU A 184 16.74 9.68 -0.59
N GLU A 185 16.97 8.77 0.36
CA GLU A 185 16.88 7.34 0.10
C GLU A 185 15.47 6.89 -0.30
N GLU A 186 14.44 7.43 0.36
CA GLU A 186 13.05 7.07 0.04
C GLU A 186 12.57 7.71 -1.27
N VAL A 187 13.08 8.89 -1.67
CA VAL A 187 12.82 9.47 -2.99
C VAL A 187 13.27 8.52 -4.10
N LYS A 188 14.51 8.01 -4.03
CA LYS A 188 15.04 7.05 -5.02
C LYS A 188 14.19 5.79 -5.13
N LYS A 189 13.62 5.33 -4.02
CA LYS A 189 12.71 4.17 -4.02
C LYS A 189 11.38 4.48 -4.68
N VAL A 190 10.76 5.63 -4.38
CA VAL A 190 9.50 6.01 -5.03
C VAL A 190 9.68 6.39 -6.50
N TRP A 191 10.88 6.84 -6.92
CA TRP A 191 11.24 6.96 -8.33
C TRP A 191 11.16 5.63 -9.04
N GLU A 192 11.87 4.60 -8.56
CA GLU A 192 11.85 3.28 -9.19
C GLU A 192 10.44 2.67 -9.23
N ARG A 193 9.63 2.88 -8.17
CA ARG A 193 8.22 2.48 -8.13
C ARG A 193 7.35 3.17 -9.19
N ASN A 194 7.59 4.47 -9.40
CA ASN A 194 6.79 5.32 -10.27
C ASN A 194 7.43 5.58 -11.64
N LYS A 195 8.53 4.87 -11.93
CA LYS A 195 9.28 5.00 -13.18
C LYS A 195 8.39 4.62 -14.34
N ARG A 196 8.31 5.51 -15.32
CA ARG A 196 7.61 5.27 -16.58
C ARG A 196 8.56 4.65 -17.58
N GLY A 197 8.01 3.94 -18.57
CA GLY A 197 8.80 3.44 -19.70
C GLY A 197 8.49 1.99 -20.05
N LYS A 198 9.51 1.29 -20.53
CA LYS A 198 9.36 -0.03 -21.14
C LYS A 198 9.51 -1.15 -20.13
N TYR A 199 8.55 -2.07 -20.09
CA TYR A 199 8.56 -3.21 -19.19
C TYR A 199 8.15 -4.49 -19.91
N GLN A 200 8.54 -5.62 -19.34
CA GLN A 200 8.07 -6.91 -19.81
C GLN A 200 6.59 -7.08 -19.43
N GLY A 201 5.75 -7.31 -20.44
CA GLY A 201 4.31 -7.50 -20.26
C GLY A 201 3.93 -8.97 -20.20
N VAL A 202 2.97 -9.29 -19.34
CA VAL A 202 2.38 -10.63 -19.22
C VAL A 202 0.87 -10.49 -19.42
N PHE A 203 0.29 -11.35 -20.25
CA PHE A 203 -1.13 -11.36 -20.54
C PHE A 203 -1.67 -12.78 -20.41
N LEU A 204 -2.75 -12.97 -19.65
CA LEU A 204 -3.51 -14.22 -19.68
C LEU A 204 -4.19 -14.34 -21.05
N MET A 205 -4.09 -15.50 -21.67
CA MET A 205 -4.66 -15.76 -23.00
C MET A 205 -6.01 -16.44 -22.89
N ARG A 206 -7.06 -15.77 -23.38
CA ARG A 206 -8.44 -16.25 -23.38
C ARG A 206 -8.91 -16.53 -24.80
N GLY A 207 -9.86 -17.47 -24.92
CA GLY A 207 -10.48 -17.85 -26.20
C GLY A 207 -9.63 -18.80 -27.05
N THR A 208 -10.28 -19.51 -27.97
CA THR A 208 -9.68 -20.39 -29.00
C THR A 208 -10.26 -20.16 -30.39
N ASP A 209 -11.36 -19.42 -30.51
CA ASP A 209 -11.94 -18.95 -31.76
C ASP A 209 -11.44 -17.54 -32.12
N GLU A 210 -11.33 -16.67 -31.12
CA GLU A 210 -10.61 -15.41 -31.15
C GLU A 210 -9.76 -15.29 -29.88
N ILE A 211 -8.55 -14.72 -29.99
CA ILE A 211 -7.68 -14.55 -28.83
C ILE A 211 -7.97 -13.22 -28.15
N PHE A 212 -8.09 -13.28 -26.82
CA PHE A 212 -8.12 -12.10 -25.98
C PHE A 212 -6.96 -12.11 -24.98
N LEU A 213 -6.29 -10.98 -24.86
CA LEU A 213 -5.17 -10.75 -23.95
C LEU A 213 -5.68 -9.96 -22.74
N ASP A 214 -5.75 -10.62 -21.58
CA ASP A 214 -6.14 -10.03 -20.30
C ASP A 214 -4.86 -9.71 -19.51
N TYR A 215 -4.53 -8.41 -19.38
CA TYR A 215 -3.23 -7.95 -18.91
C TYR A 215 -3.01 -8.19 -17.42
N HIS A 216 -1.82 -8.64 -17.06
CA HIS A 216 -1.43 -8.87 -15.68
C HIS A 216 -1.12 -7.55 -14.95
N THR A 217 -2.15 -6.98 -14.33
CA THR A 217 -2.14 -5.65 -13.75
C THR A 217 -1.65 -5.60 -12.29
N SER A 218 -1.23 -4.42 -11.82
CA SER A 218 -0.83 -4.16 -10.44
C SER A 218 -1.22 -2.75 -10.01
N PHE A 219 -1.65 -2.56 -8.76
CA PHE A 219 -1.93 -1.22 -8.21
C PHE A 219 -0.66 -0.45 -7.82
N HIS A 220 0.49 -1.11 -7.71
CA HIS A 220 1.65 -0.57 -7.01
C HIS A 220 2.86 -0.35 -7.92
N GLN A 221 2.91 -0.97 -9.09
CA GLN A 221 3.95 -0.73 -10.10
C GLN A 221 3.42 0.17 -11.20
N ALA A 222 3.97 1.39 -11.37
CA ALA A 222 3.38 2.40 -12.26
C ALA A 222 3.12 1.89 -13.69
N THR A 223 4.02 1.08 -14.24
CA THR A 223 3.90 0.55 -15.61
C THR A 223 2.92 -0.60 -15.77
N ARG A 224 2.38 -1.09 -14.66
CA ARG A 224 1.32 -2.10 -14.62
C ARG A 224 0.00 -1.56 -14.06
N ARG A 225 -0.12 -0.27 -13.72
CA ARG A 225 -1.33 0.37 -13.17
C ARG A 225 -2.39 0.63 -14.23
N GLN A 226 -2.77 -0.42 -14.94
CA GLN A 226 -3.79 -0.36 -15.99
C GLN A 226 -4.46 -1.72 -16.12
N GLN A 227 -5.79 -1.75 -16.16
CA GLN A 227 -6.55 -2.93 -16.50
C GLN A 227 -6.82 -2.91 -18.01
N ILE A 228 -6.26 -3.88 -18.73
CA ILE A 228 -6.32 -3.92 -20.20
C ILE A 228 -6.82 -5.28 -20.67
N ILE A 229 -7.76 -5.26 -21.60
CA ILE A 229 -8.23 -6.41 -22.36
C ILE A 229 -8.15 -6.05 -23.84
N LEU A 230 -7.35 -6.78 -24.62
CA LEU A 230 -7.20 -6.60 -26.06
C LEU A 230 -7.68 -7.84 -26.79
N ALA A 231 -8.21 -7.68 -28.01
CA ALA A 231 -8.27 -8.81 -28.94
C ALA A 231 -6.97 -8.86 -29.75
N ALA A 232 -6.53 -10.06 -30.09
CA ALA A 232 -5.30 -10.30 -30.80
C ALA A 232 -5.42 -11.46 -31.80
N GLU A 233 -4.47 -11.50 -32.73
CA GLU A 233 -4.30 -12.55 -33.72
C GLU A 233 -2.93 -13.22 -33.53
N LEU A 234 -2.89 -14.51 -33.85
CA LEU A 234 -1.67 -15.30 -34.06
C LEU A 234 -1.66 -15.78 -35.51
N ASP A 235 -0.48 -16.06 -36.04
CA ASP A 235 -0.38 -16.74 -37.34
C ASP A 235 -1.03 -18.13 -37.27
N ASP A 236 -1.60 -18.63 -38.37
CA ASP A 236 -2.38 -19.88 -38.40
C ASP A 236 -1.67 -21.09 -37.74
N ASN A 237 -0.36 -21.20 -37.95
CA ASN A 237 0.44 -22.29 -37.37
C ASN A 237 0.65 -22.09 -35.85
N GLU A 238 0.79 -20.85 -35.40
CA GLU A 238 0.93 -20.51 -33.98
C GLU A 238 -0.43 -20.70 -33.27
N MET A 239 -1.52 -20.30 -33.92
CA MET A 239 -2.88 -20.48 -33.42
C MET A 239 -3.21 -21.96 -33.19
N LYS A 240 -2.90 -22.85 -34.14
CA LYS A 240 -3.09 -24.30 -33.97
C LYS A 240 -2.34 -24.84 -32.75
N LYS A 241 -1.07 -24.49 -32.59
CA LYS A 241 -0.26 -24.89 -31.43
C LYS A 241 -0.82 -24.36 -30.12
N TYR A 242 -1.30 -23.12 -30.10
CA TYR A 242 -1.93 -22.53 -28.92
C TYR A 242 -3.23 -23.26 -28.54
N VAL A 243 -4.06 -23.61 -29.52
CA VAL A 243 -5.29 -24.39 -29.28
C VAL A 243 -4.95 -25.78 -28.75
N GLU A 244 -3.99 -26.48 -29.37
CA GLU A 244 -3.50 -27.78 -28.89
C GLU A 244 -2.99 -27.69 -27.45
N LEU A 245 -2.22 -26.63 -27.13
CA LEU A 245 -1.74 -26.37 -25.77
C LEU A 245 -2.91 -26.21 -24.79
N LYS A 246 -3.93 -25.45 -25.16
CA LYS A 246 -5.11 -25.16 -24.32
C LYS A 246 -6.01 -26.36 -24.09
N GLU A 247 -6.04 -27.30 -25.02
CA GLU A 247 -6.80 -28.54 -24.90
C GLU A 247 -6.09 -29.60 -24.05
N HIS A 248 -4.75 -29.66 -24.10
CA HIS A 248 -3.97 -30.75 -23.48
C HIS A 248 -3.28 -30.39 -22.16
N GLN A 249 -3.07 -29.11 -21.88
CA GLN A 249 -2.44 -28.65 -20.65
C GLN A 249 -3.48 -28.12 -19.67
N SER A 250 -3.40 -28.56 -18.42
CA SER A 250 -4.12 -27.94 -17.32
C SER A 250 -3.29 -26.79 -16.73
N GLY A 251 -3.87 -25.60 -16.65
CA GLY A 251 -3.21 -24.43 -16.07
C GLY A 251 -3.58 -23.13 -16.78
N GLU A 252 -3.13 -22.00 -16.22
CA GLU A 252 -3.31 -20.68 -16.80
C GLU A 252 -2.32 -20.49 -17.95
N ILE A 253 -2.82 -20.33 -19.17
CA ILE A 253 -1.97 -20.04 -20.33
C ILE A 253 -1.78 -18.53 -20.44
N ALA A 254 -0.53 -18.11 -20.58
CA ALA A 254 -0.15 -16.71 -20.69
C ALA A 254 0.84 -16.47 -21.84
N PHE A 255 0.80 -15.24 -22.35
CA PHE A 255 1.80 -14.67 -23.22
C PHE A 255 2.71 -13.75 -22.41
N GLN A 256 4.02 -13.87 -22.58
CA GLN A 256 5.02 -12.95 -22.02
C GLN A 256 5.82 -12.33 -23.16
N SER A 257 5.93 -10.99 -23.15
CA SER A 257 6.72 -10.29 -24.16
C SER A 257 8.20 -10.66 -24.01
N LYS A 258 8.90 -10.83 -25.12
CA LYS A 258 10.34 -11.13 -25.12
C LYS A 258 11.14 -9.92 -24.67
N ASP A 259 10.83 -8.76 -25.24
CA ASP A 259 11.50 -7.50 -24.97
C ASP A 259 10.59 -6.58 -24.15
N PRO A 260 11.15 -5.70 -23.30
CA PRO A 260 10.40 -4.64 -22.65
C PRO A 260 9.77 -3.69 -23.69
N PHE A 261 8.51 -3.33 -23.50
CA PHE A 261 7.80 -2.41 -24.40
C PHE A 261 7.02 -1.35 -23.62
N ASP A 262 6.70 -0.26 -24.29
CA ASP A 262 5.89 0.83 -23.75
C ASP A 262 4.41 0.47 -23.92
N LEU A 263 3.73 0.20 -22.80
CA LEU A 263 2.35 -0.25 -22.79
C LEU A 263 1.38 0.85 -23.25
N GLU A 264 1.62 2.09 -22.84
CA GLU A 264 0.77 3.23 -23.22
C GLU A 264 0.86 3.49 -24.73
N GLY A 265 2.08 3.56 -25.26
CA GLY A 265 2.31 3.67 -26.70
C GLY A 265 1.72 2.50 -27.49
N PHE A 266 1.83 1.27 -26.97
CA PHE A 266 1.24 0.09 -27.61
C PHE A 266 -0.29 0.18 -27.68
N VAL A 267 -0.96 0.56 -26.58
CA VAL A 267 -2.41 0.76 -26.55
C VAL A 267 -2.84 1.89 -27.50
N GLU A 268 -2.09 2.99 -27.56
CA GLU A 268 -2.38 4.10 -28.48
C GLU A 268 -2.23 3.68 -29.94
N ASP A 269 -1.27 2.82 -30.28
CA ASP A 269 -1.14 2.26 -31.63
C ASP A 269 -2.31 1.32 -32.00
N VAL A 270 -2.81 0.50 -31.06
CA VAL A 270 -4.03 -0.30 -31.28
C VAL A 270 -5.25 0.60 -31.51
N LYS A 271 -5.42 1.63 -30.68
CA LYS A 271 -6.50 2.62 -30.81
C LYS A 271 -6.49 3.30 -32.18
N ASN A 272 -5.30 3.62 -32.69
CA ASN A 272 -5.09 4.22 -34.01
C ASN A 272 -5.09 3.19 -35.16
N ARG A 273 -5.54 1.96 -34.90
CA ARG A 273 -5.67 0.86 -35.88
C ARG A 273 -4.38 0.53 -36.65
N LYS A 274 -3.22 0.76 -36.02
CA LYS A 274 -1.92 0.40 -36.59
C LYS A 274 -1.60 -1.10 -36.44
N ASN A 275 -2.40 -1.81 -35.65
CA ASN A 275 -2.26 -3.24 -35.35
C ASN A 275 -0.84 -3.63 -34.92
N PRO A 276 -0.32 -3.05 -33.82
CA PRO A 276 1.04 -3.29 -33.38
C PRO A 276 1.26 -4.77 -33.00
N THR A 277 2.49 -5.24 -33.18
CA THR A 277 2.88 -6.62 -32.90
C THR A 277 3.86 -6.72 -31.74
N LEU A 278 3.80 -7.82 -30.99
CA LEU A 278 4.75 -8.14 -29.94
C LEU A 278 5.27 -9.56 -30.12
N LYS A 279 6.59 -9.71 -30.13
CA LYS A 279 7.25 -11.01 -30.08
C LYS A 279 7.33 -11.47 -28.63
N GLY A 280 7.13 -12.75 -28.40
CA GLY A 280 7.15 -13.29 -27.06
C GLY A 280 7.06 -14.81 -27.03
N ILE A 281 6.69 -15.30 -25.86
CA ILE A 281 6.49 -16.72 -25.60
C ILE A 281 5.09 -16.96 -25.09
N ILE A 282 4.53 -18.11 -25.45
CA ILE A 282 3.29 -18.65 -24.86
C ILE A 282 3.66 -19.87 -24.04
N GLY A 283 3.04 -20.00 -22.87
CA GLY A 283 3.27 -21.12 -21.98
C GLY A 283 2.37 -21.10 -20.75
N ILE A 284 2.69 -21.95 -19.79
CA ILE A 284 1.94 -22.05 -18.53
C ILE A 284 2.49 -21.02 -17.54
N ARG A 285 1.59 -20.20 -17.00
CA ARG A 285 1.94 -19.21 -15.98
C ARG A 285 2.31 -19.90 -14.67
N GLN A 286 3.45 -19.50 -14.11
CA GLN A 286 3.90 -19.83 -12.77
C GLN A 286 4.24 -18.54 -12.02
N LYS A 287 3.30 -18.05 -11.20
CA LYS A 287 3.41 -16.74 -10.54
C LYS A 287 3.64 -15.61 -11.56
N ASP A 288 4.78 -14.93 -11.51
CA ASP A 288 5.10 -13.79 -12.38
C ASP A 288 5.80 -14.19 -13.68
N ASP A 289 6.09 -15.49 -13.89
CA ASP A 289 6.82 -15.98 -15.06
C ASP A 289 5.99 -16.95 -15.90
N VAL A 290 6.40 -17.14 -17.15
CA VAL A 290 5.75 -18.05 -18.10
C VAL A 290 6.72 -19.15 -18.50
N MET A 291 6.38 -20.39 -18.12
CA MET A 291 7.13 -21.56 -18.55
C MET A 291 6.94 -21.76 -20.05
N LYS A 292 7.96 -21.43 -20.83
CA LYS A 292 7.92 -21.43 -22.29
C LYS A 292 7.49 -22.78 -22.87
N ASN A 293 6.46 -22.75 -23.71
CA ASN A 293 6.08 -23.86 -24.59
C ASN A 293 6.34 -23.54 -26.06
N MET A 294 6.12 -22.28 -26.49
CA MET A 294 6.35 -21.86 -27.88
C MET A 294 6.76 -20.38 -27.95
N ASP A 295 7.50 -20.03 -29.00
CA ASP A 295 7.66 -18.63 -29.42
C ASP A 295 6.47 -18.23 -30.29
N CYS A 296 6.09 -16.95 -30.26
CA CYS A 296 5.06 -16.42 -31.14
C CYS A 296 5.23 -14.92 -31.43
N THR A 297 4.46 -14.43 -32.39
CA THR A 297 4.23 -13.00 -32.59
C THR A 297 2.74 -12.71 -32.49
N ILE A 298 2.33 -12.02 -31.42
CA ILE A 298 0.94 -11.54 -31.31
C ILE A 298 0.77 -10.26 -32.11
N LYS A 299 -0.40 -10.10 -32.72
CA LYS A 299 -0.83 -8.84 -33.34
C LYS A 299 -2.10 -8.36 -32.65
N ALA A 300 -2.02 -7.24 -31.93
CA ALA A 300 -3.19 -6.68 -31.26
C ALA A 300 -4.08 -5.93 -32.26
N THR A 301 -5.38 -6.22 -32.27
CA THR A 301 -6.31 -5.73 -33.31
C THR A 301 -7.34 -4.74 -32.78
N ARG A 302 -7.83 -4.93 -31.57
CA ARG A 302 -8.80 -4.02 -30.94
C ARG A 302 -8.64 -3.94 -29.42
N ILE A 303 -9.02 -2.79 -28.87
CA ILE A 303 -9.15 -2.58 -27.43
C ILE A 303 -10.56 -3.00 -27.02
N ILE A 304 -10.67 -3.98 -26.13
CA ILE A 304 -11.94 -4.32 -25.48
C ILE A 304 -12.14 -3.40 -24.27
N LYS A 305 -11.13 -3.33 -23.39
CA LYS A 305 -11.08 -2.43 -22.24
C LYS A 305 -9.65 -1.95 -22.02
N SER A 306 -9.54 -0.70 -21.59
CA SER A 306 -8.31 -0.07 -21.15
C SER A 306 -8.71 0.95 -20.09
N ARG A 307 -8.36 0.70 -18.83
CA ARG A 307 -8.71 1.52 -17.66
C ARG A 307 -7.45 1.81 -16.85
N PRO A 308 -7.06 3.07 -16.65
CA PRO A 308 -5.97 3.39 -15.73
C PRO A 308 -6.37 3.07 -14.29
N LEU A 309 -5.42 2.56 -13.50
CA LEU A 309 -5.60 2.19 -12.08
C LEU A 309 -4.79 3.08 -11.14
N ASN A 310 -4.36 4.27 -11.59
CA ASN A 310 -3.80 5.28 -10.69
C ASN A 310 -4.86 5.76 -9.70
N SER A 311 -4.45 6.25 -8.53
CA SER A 311 -5.36 6.62 -7.42
C SER A 311 -6.50 7.54 -7.89
N ALA A 312 -6.18 8.53 -8.72
CA ALA A 312 -7.13 9.49 -9.29
C ALA A 312 -8.24 8.88 -10.15
N ASN A 313 -8.09 7.65 -10.63
CA ASN A 313 -9.07 6.95 -11.46
C ASN A 313 -9.83 5.85 -10.71
N ARG A 314 -9.56 5.66 -9.42
CA ARG A 314 -10.21 4.67 -8.57
C ARG A 314 -11.43 5.25 -7.88
N ASP A 315 -12.42 4.41 -7.61
CA ASP A 315 -13.59 4.78 -6.83
C ASP A 315 -13.23 4.85 -5.33
N HIS A 316 -13.88 5.79 -4.64
CA HIS A 316 -13.71 5.96 -3.19
C HIS A 316 -14.25 4.77 -2.39
N SER A 317 -15.21 4.02 -2.91
CA SER A 317 -15.83 2.87 -2.24
C SER A 317 -15.97 1.68 -3.19
N TYR A 318 -15.85 0.46 -2.65
CA TYR A 318 -16.19 -0.75 -3.40
C TYR A 318 -17.68 -0.79 -3.77
N PRO A 319 -18.07 -1.51 -4.83
CA PRO A 319 -19.45 -1.82 -5.15
C PRO A 319 -20.24 -2.40 -3.96
N GLN A 320 -21.32 -1.72 -3.58
CA GLN A 320 -22.08 -2.03 -2.37
C GLN A 320 -23.12 -3.15 -2.55
N HIS A 321 -23.57 -3.35 -3.79
CA HIS A 321 -24.76 -4.17 -4.07
C HIS A 321 -24.49 -5.41 -4.93
N ASN A 322 -23.31 -5.49 -5.55
CA ASN A 322 -22.94 -6.57 -6.45
C ASN A 322 -21.41 -6.62 -6.64
N MET A 323 -20.94 -7.61 -7.40
CA MET A 323 -19.55 -7.72 -7.84
C MET A 323 -19.52 -7.65 -9.38
N PRO A 324 -18.91 -6.61 -9.96
CA PRO A 324 -18.94 -6.32 -11.40
C PRO A 324 -17.81 -7.02 -12.18
N PHE A 325 -18.11 -7.47 -13.39
CA PHE A 325 -17.18 -8.10 -14.32
C PHE A 325 -17.36 -7.50 -15.70
N TYR A 326 -16.27 -7.27 -16.43
CA TYR A 326 -16.34 -7.11 -17.87
C TYR A 326 -16.70 -8.44 -18.50
N LEU A 327 -17.75 -8.47 -19.33
CA LEU A 327 -18.15 -9.62 -20.13
C LEU A 327 -17.77 -9.34 -21.59
N TYR A 328 -16.92 -10.20 -22.14
CA TYR A 328 -16.35 -10.07 -23.48
C TYR A 328 -16.15 -11.45 -24.12
N GLY A 329 -15.87 -11.48 -25.41
CA GLY A 329 -15.66 -12.73 -26.14
C GLY A 329 -16.26 -12.69 -27.53
N THR A 330 -16.57 -13.86 -28.05
CA THR A 330 -17.25 -14.09 -29.32
C THR A 330 -18.69 -14.52 -29.06
N LYS A 331 -19.34 -15.03 -30.11
CA LYS A 331 -20.69 -15.57 -30.08
C LYS A 331 -20.72 -16.98 -29.47
N GLU A 332 -19.60 -17.69 -29.54
CA GLU A 332 -19.42 -19.08 -29.14
C GLU A 332 -18.72 -19.18 -27.77
N GLN A 333 -17.79 -18.26 -27.48
CA GLN A 333 -16.97 -18.27 -26.27
C GLN A 333 -17.06 -16.94 -25.51
N HIS A 334 -17.53 -17.01 -24.27
CA HIS A 334 -17.67 -15.85 -23.39
C HIS A 334 -16.63 -15.89 -22.27
N HIS A 335 -16.13 -14.73 -21.87
CA HIS A 335 -15.10 -14.54 -20.85
C HIS A 335 -15.47 -13.42 -19.90
N ILE A 336 -14.99 -13.51 -18.67
CA ILE A 336 -15.18 -12.47 -17.67
C ILE A 336 -13.87 -12.06 -17.02
N SER A 337 -13.74 -10.77 -16.67
CA SER A 337 -12.62 -10.24 -15.88
C SER A 337 -13.17 -9.18 -14.91
N HIS A 338 -12.84 -9.30 -13.63
CA HIS A 338 -13.36 -8.49 -12.53
C HIS A 338 -13.05 -7.00 -12.74
N VAL A 339 -14.03 -6.10 -12.59
CA VAL A 339 -13.79 -4.67 -12.79
C VAL A 339 -13.05 -4.10 -11.58
N LEU A 340 -11.82 -3.63 -11.78
CA LEU A 340 -10.97 -3.14 -10.69
C LEU A 340 -11.22 -1.65 -10.42
N LEU A 341 -12.05 -1.36 -9.42
CA LEU A 341 -12.45 0.02 -9.10
C LEU A 341 -11.68 0.63 -7.93
N LYS A 342 -11.22 -0.18 -6.98
CA LYS A 342 -10.56 0.29 -5.76
C LYS A 342 -9.45 -0.69 -5.34
N ALA A 343 -8.40 -0.17 -4.72
CA ALA A 343 -7.29 -0.94 -4.15
C ALA A 343 -7.36 -0.98 -2.61
N PRO A 344 -6.92 -2.07 -1.95
CA PRO A 344 -6.52 -3.36 -2.54
C PRO A 344 -7.71 -4.09 -3.21
N ASN A 345 -7.47 -5.12 -4.00
CA ASN A 345 -8.55 -5.89 -4.62
C ASN A 345 -8.14 -7.35 -4.93
N VAL A 346 -8.98 -8.09 -5.63
CA VAL A 346 -8.68 -9.40 -6.17
C VAL A 346 -8.83 -9.38 -7.70
N CYS A 347 -7.89 -10.01 -8.40
CA CYS A 347 -8.02 -10.31 -9.81
C CYS A 347 -8.80 -11.61 -9.95
N LEU A 348 -10.02 -11.54 -10.48
CA LEU A 348 -10.83 -12.71 -10.81
C LEU A 348 -11.14 -12.68 -12.30
N SER A 349 -10.76 -13.73 -13.02
CA SER A 349 -10.97 -13.83 -14.46
C SER A 349 -11.31 -15.27 -14.81
N ALA A 350 -12.26 -15.48 -15.72
CA ALA A 350 -12.65 -16.84 -16.14
C ALA A 350 -12.85 -16.91 -17.65
N SER A 351 -12.33 -17.98 -18.25
CA SER A 351 -12.50 -18.28 -19.67
C SER A 351 -13.67 -19.25 -19.89
N ASN A 352 -14.26 -19.14 -21.07
CA ASN A 352 -15.37 -19.96 -21.57
C ASN A 352 -16.50 -20.18 -20.54
N VAL A 353 -17.01 -19.08 -19.96
CA VAL A 353 -18.18 -19.15 -19.06
C VAL A 353 -19.43 -19.54 -19.84
N LYS A 354 -20.27 -20.37 -19.23
CA LYS A 354 -21.52 -20.83 -19.83
C LYS A 354 -22.66 -19.96 -19.34
N LEU A 355 -23.45 -19.42 -20.27
CA LEU A 355 -24.65 -18.67 -19.99
C LEU A 355 -25.86 -19.56 -20.30
N ASP A 356 -26.95 -19.40 -19.56
CA ASP A 356 -28.21 -20.04 -19.95
C ASP A 356 -28.69 -19.57 -21.34
N THR A 357 -29.58 -20.34 -21.96
CA THR A 357 -29.95 -20.15 -23.37
C THR A 357 -30.56 -18.78 -23.66
N GLU A 358 -31.39 -18.24 -22.77
CA GLU A 358 -32.04 -16.95 -23.00
C GLU A 358 -31.07 -15.79 -22.78
N LEU A 359 -30.21 -15.87 -21.76
CA LEU A 359 -29.15 -14.90 -21.52
C LEU A 359 -28.13 -14.88 -22.67
N ALA A 360 -27.72 -16.06 -23.15
CA ALA A 360 -26.76 -16.21 -24.23
C ALA A 360 -27.22 -15.52 -25.52
N LYS A 361 -28.52 -15.61 -25.88
CA LYS A 361 -29.09 -14.94 -27.06
C LYS A 361 -28.91 -13.41 -26.98
N VAL A 362 -29.28 -12.81 -25.84
CA VAL A 362 -29.17 -11.35 -25.67
C VAL A 362 -27.72 -10.91 -25.63
N VAL A 363 -26.85 -11.69 -24.98
CA VAL A 363 -25.41 -11.41 -24.93
C VAL A 363 -24.79 -11.48 -26.33
N HIS A 364 -25.10 -12.51 -27.13
CA HIS A 364 -24.60 -12.70 -28.48
C HIS A 364 -24.85 -11.48 -29.39
N GLU A 365 -26.00 -10.82 -29.25
CA GLU A 365 -26.37 -9.63 -30.02
C GLU A 365 -25.59 -8.36 -29.59
N ASN A 366 -25.04 -8.34 -28.37
CA ASN A 366 -24.45 -7.14 -27.77
C ASN A 366 -22.97 -7.31 -27.36
N ILE A 367 -22.38 -8.51 -27.42
CA ILE A 367 -21.04 -8.82 -26.88
C ILE A 367 -19.93 -7.97 -27.52
N CYS A 368 -20.08 -7.61 -28.80
CA CYS A 368 -19.14 -6.76 -29.53
C CYS A 368 -19.04 -5.33 -28.98
N GLN A 369 -20.03 -4.88 -28.21
CA GLN A 369 -20.06 -3.56 -27.58
C GLN A 369 -19.27 -3.54 -26.26
N GLY A 370 -18.91 -4.71 -25.72
CA GLY A 370 -18.33 -4.87 -24.39
C GLY A 370 -19.39 -4.68 -23.30
N LEU A 371 -19.66 -5.71 -22.52
CA LEU A 371 -20.75 -5.73 -21.55
C LEU A 371 -20.20 -5.69 -20.12
N ILE A 372 -21.08 -5.35 -19.17
CA ILE A 372 -20.83 -5.48 -17.74
C ILE A 372 -21.79 -6.53 -17.19
N LEU A 373 -21.25 -7.56 -16.58
CA LEU A 373 -21.98 -8.61 -15.87
C LEU A 373 -21.80 -8.40 -14.38
N THR A 374 -22.86 -8.54 -13.60
CA THR A 374 -22.80 -8.41 -12.14
C THR A 374 -23.25 -9.69 -11.46
N LEU A 375 -22.51 -10.15 -10.46
CA LEU A 375 -22.94 -11.23 -9.57
C LEU A 375 -23.89 -10.63 -8.53
N CYS A 376 -25.17 -11.01 -8.57
CA CYS A 376 -26.22 -10.32 -7.80
C CYS A 376 -26.12 -10.56 -6.29
N ASP A 377 -25.68 -11.74 -5.89
CA ASP A 377 -25.65 -12.16 -4.48
C ASP A 377 -24.31 -11.90 -3.79
N TYR A 378 -23.34 -11.33 -4.51
CA TYR A 378 -21.99 -11.09 -4.00
C TYR A 378 -21.75 -9.60 -3.92
N ARG A 379 -21.72 -9.06 -2.70
CA ARG A 379 -21.42 -7.64 -2.46
C ARG A 379 -19.92 -7.50 -2.25
N GLU A 380 -19.21 -7.00 -3.26
CA GLU A 380 -17.75 -6.87 -3.20
C GLU A 380 -17.29 -6.15 -1.93
N ALA A 381 -17.94 -5.04 -1.56
CA ALA A 381 -17.61 -4.28 -0.36
C ALA A 381 -17.57 -5.11 0.94
N THR A 382 -18.37 -6.17 1.04
CA THR A 382 -18.44 -7.02 2.25
C THR A 382 -17.38 -8.12 2.27
N MET A 383 -16.68 -8.32 1.17
CA MET A 383 -15.66 -9.36 0.99
C MET A 383 -14.24 -8.78 1.08
N GLN A 384 -14.12 -7.46 1.11
CA GLN A 384 -12.84 -6.76 1.14
C GLN A 384 -12.38 -6.49 2.58
N PRO A 385 -11.05 -6.52 2.84
CA PRO A 385 -10.01 -7.02 1.94
C PRO A 385 -10.04 -8.56 1.85
N PHE A 386 -9.73 -9.10 0.67
CA PHE A 386 -9.47 -10.54 0.52
C PHE A 386 -8.19 -10.97 1.25
N PRO A 387 -8.01 -12.28 1.55
CA PRO A 387 -6.75 -12.80 2.08
C PRO A 387 -5.55 -12.36 1.24
N ASN A 388 -4.40 -12.13 1.87
CA ASN A 388 -3.20 -11.61 1.21
C ASN A 388 -2.34 -12.68 0.50
N LYS A 389 -2.79 -13.95 0.49
CA LYS A 389 -2.07 -15.08 -0.10
C LYS A 389 -2.96 -15.94 -0.98
N ASN A 390 -2.50 -16.21 -2.20
CA ASN A 390 -3.16 -17.07 -3.18
C ASN A 390 -3.32 -18.50 -2.62
N GLU A 391 -2.34 -18.98 -1.86
CA GLU A 391 -2.39 -20.32 -1.26
C GLU A 391 -3.50 -20.49 -0.21
N VAL A 392 -3.90 -19.41 0.48
CA VAL A 392 -5.03 -19.45 1.41
C VAL A 392 -6.34 -19.66 0.63
N ILE A 393 -6.49 -18.95 -0.48
CA ILE A 393 -7.67 -19.08 -1.35
C ILE A 393 -7.72 -20.46 -2.02
N LYS A 394 -6.59 -20.95 -2.55
CA LYS A 394 -6.52 -22.28 -3.19
C LYS A 394 -6.91 -23.42 -2.24
N LYS A 395 -6.60 -23.29 -0.95
CA LYS A 395 -6.95 -24.29 0.08
C LYS A 395 -8.40 -24.17 0.56
N ASP A 396 -9.06 -23.05 0.32
CA ASP A 396 -10.45 -22.86 0.68
C ASP A 396 -11.37 -23.52 -0.36
N ALA A 397 -11.81 -24.74 -0.07
CA ALA A 397 -12.77 -25.48 -0.89
C ALA A 397 -14.13 -24.76 -1.06
N HIS A 398 -14.42 -23.77 -0.23
CA HIS A 398 -15.63 -22.97 -0.28
C HIS A 398 -15.45 -21.63 -1.01
N PHE A 399 -14.24 -21.30 -1.46
CA PHE A 399 -14.01 -20.06 -2.19
C PHE A 399 -14.94 -19.96 -3.41
N PHE A 400 -15.69 -18.86 -3.48
CA PHE A 400 -16.84 -18.77 -4.36
C PHE A 400 -16.47 -18.84 -5.85
N PHE A 401 -15.36 -18.22 -6.25
CA PHE A 401 -14.96 -18.14 -7.65
C PHE A 401 -14.11 -19.35 -8.05
N ARG A 402 -14.77 -20.45 -8.41
CA ARG A 402 -14.14 -21.73 -8.75
C ARG A 402 -14.84 -22.44 -9.92
N PRO A 403 -14.15 -23.36 -10.63
CA PRO A 403 -14.74 -24.09 -11.76
C PRO A 403 -16.08 -24.73 -11.45
N GLY A 404 -17.02 -24.62 -12.40
CA GLY A 404 -18.37 -25.19 -12.31
C GLY A 404 -19.32 -24.49 -11.34
N LYS A 405 -18.88 -23.44 -10.63
CA LYS A 405 -19.79 -22.66 -9.77
C LYS A 405 -20.78 -21.86 -10.61
N GLU A 406 -22.03 -21.86 -10.18
CA GLU A 406 -23.13 -21.11 -10.79
C GLU A 406 -23.45 -19.83 -10.01
N PHE A 407 -23.86 -18.80 -10.75
CA PHE A 407 -24.22 -17.49 -10.25
C PHE A 407 -25.48 -16.94 -10.93
N GLU A 408 -26.32 -16.29 -10.15
CA GLU A 408 -27.36 -15.39 -10.68
C GLU A 408 -26.72 -14.07 -11.11
N VAL A 409 -26.96 -13.69 -12.37
CA VAL A 409 -26.30 -12.56 -13.00
C VAL A 409 -27.27 -11.60 -13.65
N LYS A 410 -26.88 -10.33 -13.65
CA LYS A 410 -27.49 -9.27 -14.46
C LYS A 410 -26.47 -8.73 -15.43
N VAL A 411 -26.86 -8.56 -16.68
CA VAL A 411 -26.00 -8.04 -17.75
C VAL A 411 -26.48 -6.65 -18.16
N PHE A 412 -25.52 -5.76 -18.35
CA PHE A 412 -25.68 -4.36 -18.69
C PHE A 412 -24.81 -4.02 -19.89
N ARG A 413 -25.22 -3.02 -20.66
CA ARG A 413 -24.31 -2.35 -21.59
C ARG A 413 -23.29 -1.54 -20.80
N ASP A 414 -22.03 -1.58 -21.19
CA ASP A 414 -21.06 -0.62 -20.66
C ASP A 414 -21.38 0.76 -21.24
N PRO A 415 -21.73 1.77 -20.42
CA PRO A 415 -22.00 3.12 -20.92
C PRO A 415 -20.73 3.85 -21.37
N ASN A 416 -19.54 3.31 -21.07
CA ASN A 416 -18.27 3.97 -21.27
C ASN A 416 -17.54 3.45 -22.51
N ALA A 417 -16.77 4.34 -23.15
CA ALA A 417 -15.90 3.95 -24.25
C ALA A 417 -14.84 2.91 -23.81
N PRO A 418 -14.27 2.12 -24.75
CA PRO A 418 -13.22 1.14 -24.45
C PRO A 418 -11.98 1.69 -23.75
N ILE A 419 -11.72 3.00 -23.81
CA ILE A 419 -10.57 3.69 -23.20
C ILE A 419 -10.95 4.70 -22.11
N ALA A 420 -12.16 4.60 -21.55
CA ALA A 420 -12.59 5.49 -20.48
C ALA A 420 -11.71 5.37 -19.22
N PHE A 421 -11.74 6.38 -18.37
CA PHE A 421 -11.07 6.40 -17.07
C PHE A 421 -12.12 6.58 -15.97
N GLY A 422 -11.86 6.02 -14.79
CA GLY A 422 -12.67 6.28 -13.61
C GLY A 422 -12.31 7.63 -12.97
N PRO A 423 -12.89 7.97 -11.81
CA PRO A 423 -13.86 7.17 -11.07
C PRO A 423 -15.24 7.13 -11.74
N GLY A 424 -16.14 6.30 -11.22
CA GLY A 424 -17.54 6.27 -11.60
C GLY A 424 -17.85 5.44 -12.86
N LEU A 425 -17.01 4.44 -13.18
CA LEU A 425 -17.20 3.56 -14.33
C LEU A 425 -18.56 2.81 -14.28
N LEU A 426 -19.14 2.64 -13.09
CA LEU A 426 -20.44 1.99 -12.90
C LEU A 426 -21.60 2.94 -12.62
N THR A 427 -21.36 4.25 -12.49
CA THR A 427 -22.38 5.22 -12.04
C THR A 427 -23.55 5.34 -13.02
N ASN A 428 -23.28 5.19 -14.33
CA ASN A 428 -24.26 5.38 -15.39
C ASN A 428 -24.79 4.05 -15.95
N LEU A 429 -24.75 2.96 -15.18
CA LEU A 429 -25.35 1.69 -15.60
C LEU A 429 -26.87 1.85 -15.72
N ALA A 430 -27.38 1.61 -16.93
CA ALA A 430 -28.80 1.63 -17.22
C ALA A 430 -29.53 0.39 -16.64
N THR A 431 -30.80 0.19 -17.00
CA THR A 431 -31.52 -1.05 -16.70
C THR A 431 -30.80 -2.25 -17.31
N PRO A 432 -30.70 -3.40 -16.61
CA PRO A 432 -30.07 -4.59 -17.18
C PRO A 432 -30.80 -5.04 -18.44
N ILE A 433 -30.03 -5.36 -19.48
CA ILE A 433 -30.54 -5.84 -20.77
C ILE A 433 -31.00 -7.30 -20.69
N ALA A 434 -30.45 -8.07 -19.74
CA ALA A 434 -30.82 -9.45 -19.49
C ALA A 434 -30.48 -9.88 -18.06
N ARG A 435 -31.11 -10.97 -17.62
CA ARG A 435 -30.85 -11.66 -16.36
C ARG A 435 -30.86 -13.16 -16.62
N GLY A 436 -30.09 -13.92 -15.86
CA GLY A 436 -30.05 -15.36 -15.97
C GLY A 436 -28.94 -15.95 -15.13
N LYS A 437 -28.53 -17.16 -15.46
CA LYS A 437 -27.45 -17.89 -14.80
C LYS A 437 -26.18 -17.92 -15.63
N MET A 438 -25.06 -17.86 -14.92
CA MET A 438 -23.73 -18.08 -15.46
C MET A 438 -23.03 -19.19 -14.67
N THR A 439 -22.43 -20.14 -15.38
CA THR A 439 -21.58 -21.19 -14.81
C THR A 439 -20.12 -20.94 -15.22
N LEU A 440 -19.21 -20.95 -14.25
CA LEU A 440 -17.78 -20.78 -14.52
C LEU A 440 -17.19 -21.99 -15.23
N GLY A 441 -16.33 -21.72 -16.22
CA GLY A 441 -15.56 -22.74 -16.93
C GLY A 441 -14.44 -23.36 -16.08
N GLN A 442 -13.62 -24.21 -16.69
CA GLN A 442 -12.48 -24.84 -16.02
C GLN A 442 -11.29 -23.89 -15.80
N ASP A 443 -11.14 -22.91 -16.68
CA ASP A 443 -10.06 -21.92 -16.63
C ASP A 443 -10.50 -20.69 -15.82
N CYS A 444 -10.33 -20.79 -14.49
CA CYS A 444 -10.56 -19.70 -13.54
C CYS A 444 -9.20 -19.22 -12.99
N HIS A 445 -8.95 -17.92 -13.09
CA HIS A 445 -7.81 -17.21 -12.53
C HIS A 445 -8.23 -16.43 -11.28
N VAL A 446 -7.44 -16.58 -10.22
CA VAL A 446 -7.61 -15.86 -8.96
C VAL A 446 -6.24 -15.38 -8.48
N ASP A 447 -6.09 -14.07 -8.32
CA ASP A 447 -4.85 -13.47 -7.81
C ASP A 447 -5.13 -12.34 -6.82
N VAL A 448 -4.71 -12.55 -5.57
CA VAL A 448 -4.72 -11.55 -4.49
C VAL A 448 -3.31 -11.08 -4.14
N GLU A 449 -2.28 -11.75 -4.65
CA GLU A 449 -0.90 -11.46 -4.30
C GLU A 449 -0.31 -10.42 -5.24
N SER A 450 -0.21 -10.72 -6.53
CA SER A 450 0.56 -9.87 -7.46
C SER A 450 -0.13 -8.53 -7.72
N LEU A 451 -1.47 -8.53 -7.78
CA LEU A 451 -2.29 -7.33 -7.96
C LEU A 451 -2.02 -6.29 -6.86
N ASN A 452 -1.90 -6.77 -5.62
CA ASN A 452 -1.67 -5.96 -4.42
C ASN A 452 -0.20 -6.00 -3.97
N HIS A 453 0.71 -6.55 -4.77
CA HIS A 453 2.10 -6.66 -4.37
C HIS A 453 2.76 -5.29 -4.40
N ASP A 454 3.08 -4.77 -3.23
CA ASP A 454 3.91 -3.59 -3.09
C ASP A 454 5.39 -4.02 -3.08
N PRO A 455 6.17 -3.73 -4.14
CA PRO A 455 7.57 -4.14 -4.25
C PRO A 455 8.48 -3.53 -3.18
N LEU A 456 8.04 -2.48 -2.51
CA LEU A 456 8.83 -1.81 -1.48
C LEU A 456 8.27 -2.03 -0.06
N ALA A 457 7.19 -2.79 0.10
CA ALA A 457 6.65 -3.10 1.42
C ALA A 457 7.71 -3.82 2.27
N LYS A 458 7.88 -3.39 3.52
CA LYS A 458 8.75 -4.11 4.47
C LYS A 458 8.11 -5.47 4.75
N VAL A 459 8.88 -6.54 4.62
CA VAL A 459 8.48 -7.87 5.09
C VAL A 459 8.46 -7.82 6.61
N THR A 460 7.29 -7.61 7.21
CA THR A 460 7.09 -7.86 8.63
C THR A 460 7.22 -9.36 8.85
N LEU A 461 8.25 -9.77 9.60
CA LEU A 461 8.30 -11.13 10.15
C LEU A 461 6.99 -11.36 10.92
N PRO A 462 6.34 -12.52 10.74
CA PRO A 462 5.11 -12.81 11.46
C PRO A 462 5.39 -12.68 12.96
N PHE A 463 4.66 -11.79 13.62
CA PHE A 463 4.59 -11.78 15.07
C PHE A 463 4.07 -13.15 15.49
N ASN A 464 4.91 -13.96 16.14
CA ASN A 464 4.51 -15.22 16.73
C ASN A 464 4.40 -14.99 18.23
N PRO A 465 3.23 -14.57 18.73
CA PRO A 465 3.06 -14.22 20.14
C PRO A 465 3.51 -15.36 21.06
N LEU A 466 3.40 -16.62 20.62
CA LEU A 466 3.79 -17.78 21.41
C LEU A 466 5.31 -17.97 21.51
N GLU A 467 6.06 -17.64 20.46
CA GLU A 467 7.54 -17.69 20.50
C GLU A 467 8.09 -16.49 21.27
N ASP A 468 7.52 -15.30 21.08
CA ASP A 468 7.92 -14.11 21.82
C ASP A 468 7.56 -14.21 23.32
N LEU A 469 6.42 -14.81 23.66
CA LEU A 469 6.07 -15.13 25.05
C LEU A 469 7.04 -16.12 25.68
N LYS A 470 7.46 -17.16 24.93
CA LYS A 470 8.47 -18.12 25.40
C LYS A 470 9.83 -17.46 25.59
N GLU A 471 10.20 -16.53 24.73
CA GLU A 471 11.44 -15.78 24.86
C GLU A 471 11.39 -14.79 26.04
N LEU A 472 10.26 -14.12 26.26
CA LEU A 472 10.00 -13.30 27.45
C LEU A 472 10.05 -14.13 28.73
N GLU A 473 9.40 -15.30 28.74
CA GLU A 473 9.43 -16.25 29.85
C GLU A 473 10.86 -16.74 30.10
N ARG A 474 11.63 -17.03 29.05
CA ARG A 474 13.06 -17.40 29.13
C ARG A 474 13.88 -16.29 29.76
N VAL A 475 13.73 -15.05 29.29
CA VAL A 475 14.47 -13.89 29.83
C VAL A 475 14.12 -13.64 31.30
N LEU A 476 12.83 -13.71 31.67
CA LEU A 476 12.36 -13.54 33.05
C LEU A 476 12.81 -14.68 33.98
N THR A 477 12.91 -15.91 33.48
CA THR A 477 13.42 -17.07 34.24
C THR A 477 14.95 -17.09 34.34
N THR A 478 15.67 -16.57 33.35
CA THR A 478 17.13 -16.39 33.45
C THR A 478 17.52 -15.23 34.36
N ALA A 479 16.74 -14.13 34.37
CA ALA A 479 16.99 -12.99 35.26
C ALA A 479 16.75 -13.32 36.75
N THR A 480 15.90 -14.31 37.04
CA THR A 480 15.67 -14.82 38.40
C THR A 480 16.69 -15.87 38.85
N ALA A 481 17.52 -16.39 37.93
CA ALA A 481 18.59 -17.34 38.26
C ALA A 481 19.93 -16.66 38.61
N GLU A 482 20.11 -15.37 38.27
CA GLU A 482 21.35 -14.62 38.56
C GLU A 482 21.33 -13.83 39.89
N GLU A 483 20.21 -13.80 40.63
CA GLU A 483 20.15 -13.25 41.98
C GLU A 483 20.36 -14.33 43.06
N HIS A 484 21.50 -15.01 43.01
CA HIS A 484 22.14 -15.52 44.23
C HIS A 484 23.51 -14.88 44.36
N PRO A 485 23.69 -13.90 45.28
CA PRO A 485 25.00 -13.33 45.51
C PRO A 485 25.90 -14.42 46.12
N GLN A 486 26.88 -14.88 45.34
CA GLN A 486 28.05 -15.52 45.93
C GLN A 486 28.73 -14.48 46.82
N SER A 487 28.83 -14.80 48.11
CA SER A 487 29.47 -13.97 49.10
C SER A 487 30.98 -13.88 48.80
N ASP A 488 31.43 -12.74 48.29
CA ASP A 488 32.84 -12.38 48.34
C ASP A 488 33.21 -11.97 49.77
N ALA A 489 33.78 -12.91 50.52
CA ALA A 489 34.53 -12.61 51.73
C ALA A 489 36.02 -12.40 51.38
N PRO A 490 36.68 -11.33 51.87
CA PRO A 490 38.07 -11.05 51.54
C PRO A 490 39.02 -12.00 52.29
N ARG A 491 40.02 -12.53 51.57
CA ARG A 491 41.20 -13.18 52.16
C ARG A 491 42.03 -12.12 52.92
N ILE A 492 42.00 -12.16 54.25
CA ILE A 492 43.02 -11.54 55.10
C ILE A 492 43.75 -12.65 55.85
N ALA A 493 45.08 -12.55 55.79
CA ALA A 493 46.05 -13.50 56.30
C ALA A 493 45.94 -13.74 57.81
N GLN A 494 46.29 -14.96 58.21
CA GLN A 494 46.55 -15.36 59.59
C GLN A 494 47.66 -14.48 60.20
N VAL A 495 47.35 -13.82 61.32
CA VAL A 495 48.31 -13.54 62.39
C VAL A 495 47.65 -13.89 63.73
N SER A 496 48.38 -14.67 64.52
CA SER A 496 48.06 -15.27 65.81
C SER A 496 47.45 -14.34 66.86
N ALA A 497 46.53 -14.86 67.68
CA ALA A 497 46.63 -14.93 69.15
C ALA A 497 45.27 -15.29 69.82
N THR A 498 45.28 -16.41 70.54
CA THR A 498 44.62 -16.68 71.85
C THR A 498 43.55 -15.71 72.39
N ALA A 499 42.35 -16.24 72.69
CA ALA A 499 41.85 -16.51 74.06
C ALA A 499 40.31 -16.35 74.24
N ALA A 500 39.72 -17.37 74.88
CA ALA A 500 38.69 -17.30 75.93
C ALA A 500 37.25 -16.79 75.64
N ASN A 501 36.33 -17.77 75.67
CA ASN A 501 35.17 -17.93 76.57
C ASN A 501 33.95 -16.95 76.62
N GLN A 502 32.79 -17.63 76.63
CA GLN A 502 31.52 -17.38 77.36
C GLN A 502 30.50 -16.40 76.74
N SER A 503 29.34 -16.92 76.27
CA SER A 503 28.04 -17.07 76.96
C SER A 503 27.17 -15.80 76.74
N THR A 504 25.90 -15.77 76.36
CA THR A 504 24.64 -16.45 76.77
C THR A 504 23.55 -15.80 75.86
N ALA A 505 22.64 -16.53 75.21
CA ALA A 505 21.31 -16.99 75.64
C ALA A 505 20.19 -15.93 75.76
N ALA A 506 18.98 -16.39 75.36
CA ALA A 506 17.61 -15.88 75.56
C ALA A 506 17.04 -14.88 74.52
N GLU A 507 16.06 -15.27 73.68
CA GLU A 507 14.60 -15.48 73.96
C GLU A 507 13.89 -14.15 74.29
N THR A 508 12.74 -13.73 73.75
CA THR A 508 11.48 -14.45 73.47
C THR A 508 10.48 -13.54 72.72
N SER A 509 9.65 -14.20 71.90
CA SER A 509 8.24 -14.01 71.48
C SER A 509 7.34 -12.89 72.08
N VAL A 510 6.37 -12.37 71.30
CA VAL A 510 4.92 -12.73 71.34
C VAL A 510 4.06 -11.78 70.47
N ASN A 511 3.06 -12.39 69.83
CA ASN A 511 1.97 -11.89 68.97
C ASN A 511 1.04 -10.80 69.54
N GLY A 512 0.34 -10.10 68.64
CA GLY A 512 -0.94 -9.45 68.92
C GLY A 512 -1.66 -8.95 67.66
N ASN A 513 -2.64 -9.71 67.18
CA ASN A 513 -3.60 -9.32 66.12
C ASN A 513 -4.61 -8.29 66.66
N ASN A 514 -5.06 -7.37 65.81
CA ASN A 514 -6.39 -6.77 65.89
C ASN A 514 -6.90 -6.37 64.49
N THR A 515 -8.18 -6.66 64.26
CA THR A 515 -8.94 -6.51 63.01
C THR A 515 -9.94 -5.35 63.08
N ALA A 516 -10.41 -4.96 61.87
CA ALA A 516 -11.62 -4.19 61.53
C ALA A 516 -11.54 -2.65 61.67
N SER A 517 -12.09 -1.81 60.76
CA SER A 517 -12.69 -1.95 59.43
C SER A 517 -13.11 -0.53 58.97
N VAL A 518 -13.26 -0.32 57.65
CA VAL A 518 -14.34 0.44 56.95
C VAL A 518 -13.86 1.37 55.80
N SER A 519 -14.20 0.88 54.59
CA SER A 519 -14.72 1.54 53.36
C SER A 519 -13.87 2.49 52.51
N GLY A 520 -13.77 2.14 51.22
CA GLY A 520 -13.78 3.12 50.13
C GLY A 520 -13.07 2.70 48.84
N THR A 521 -13.59 1.72 48.09
CA THR A 521 -13.20 1.45 46.69
C THR A 521 -14.11 2.19 45.70
N PRO A 522 -13.54 2.68 44.59
CA PRO A 522 -13.96 2.29 43.24
C PRO A 522 -12.70 1.88 42.42
N GLY A 523 -12.63 0.75 41.71
CA GLY A 523 -13.61 0.19 40.78
C GLY A 523 -13.00 0.24 39.38
N THR A 524 -12.13 -0.72 39.06
CA THR A 524 -11.47 -0.90 37.75
C THR A 524 -12.36 -1.75 36.84
N PRO A 525 -12.76 -1.29 35.64
CA PRO A 525 -13.19 -2.17 34.54
C PRO A 525 -11.93 -2.52 33.73
N GLY A 526 -11.54 -3.78 33.51
CA GLY A 526 -12.35 -4.87 32.98
C GLY A 526 -11.76 -5.22 31.60
N THR A 527 -10.69 -6.01 31.60
CA THR A 527 -10.03 -6.56 30.40
C THR A 527 -10.96 -7.60 29.75
N PRO A 528 -11.28 -7.52 28.45
CA PRO A 528 -11.94 -8.64 27.77
C PRO A 528 -10.92 -9.70 27.35
N GLU A 529 -11.35 -10.92 27.54
CA GLU A 529 -10.65 -12.18 27.39
C GLU A 529 -10.19 -12.47 25.95
N SER A 530 -9.10 -13.23 25.88
CA SER A 530 -8.59 -13.92 24.69
C SER A 530 -9.64 -14.88 24.11
N GLY A 531 -10.06 -14.63 22.87
CA GLY A 531 -10.95 -15.51 22.09
C GLY A 531 -10.25 -16.06 20.84
N GLU A 532 -10.15 -17.38 20.83
CA GLU A 532 -9.89 -18.39 19.79
C GLU A 532 -9.69 -17.99 18.30
N SER A 533 -8.77 -18.73 17.68
CA SER A 533 -8.52 -18.87 16.24
C SER A 533 -9.82 -19.00 15.41
N LEU A 534 -10.20 -17.92 14.73
CA LEU A 534 -11.30 -17.92 13.77
C LEU A 534 -10.81 -18.44 12.42
N THR A 535 -11.24 -19.65 12.06
CA THR A 535 -11.26 -20.11 10.67
C THR A 535 -12.09 -19.15 9.82
N PHE A 536 -11.46 -18.50 8.84
CA PHE A 536 -12.10 -17.61 7.89
C PHE A 536 -13.16 -18.39 7.08
N ARG A 537 -14.42 -17.96 7.15
CA ARG A 537 -15.52 -18.47 6.33
C ARG A 537 -16.25 -17.28 5.72
N VAL A 538 -16.28 -17.21 4.39
CA VAL A 538 -17.05 -16.20 3.65
C VAL A 538 -18.53 -16.30 4.05
N PRO A 539 -19.22 -15.19 4.39
CA PRO A 539 -20.63 -15.24 4.78
C PRO A 539 -21.52 -15.73 3.63
N ARG A 540 -22.48 -16.60 3.96
CA ARG A 540 -23.50 -17.10 3.02
C ARG A 540 -24.67 -16.10 2.89
N PRO A 541 -25.32 -15.97 1.73
CA PRO A 541 -26.68 -15.45 1.66
C PRO A 541 -27.63 -16.40 2.37
N ASN A 542 -28.59 -15.86 3.13
CA ASN A 542 -29.57 -16.63 3.89
C ASN A 542 -30.32 -17.62 3.00
N GLU A 543 -30.30 -18.90 3.36
CA GLU A 543 -31.25 -19.90 2.87
C GLU A 543 -32.62 -19.61 3.53
N THR A 544 -33.60 -19.26 2.71
CA THR A 544 -35.04 -19.42 3.01
C THR A 544 -35.68 -20.18 1.87
#